data_AF-S5MCA5-F1
#
_entry.id   AF-S5MCA5-F1
#
_cell.length_a   1.000
_cell.length_b   1.000
_cell.length_c   1.000
_cell.angle_alpha   90.00
_cell.angle_beta   90.00
_cell.angle_gamma   90.00
#
_symmetry.space_group_name_H-M   'P 1'
#
loop_
_entity.id
_entity.type
_entity.pdbx_description
1 polymer ?
#
loop_
_entity_poly.entity_id
_entity_poly.type
_entity_poly.pdbx_seq_one_letter_code
_entity_poly.pdbx_strand_id
1 'polypeptide(L)' 'MDMFNWTNGYNKRYGLFYVDFENQKRYEKLLAYWWLEKTKQDRLDTKVDLDKLLDNVEKNLL' A
#
# COMPACT_ATOMS: atom_id res chain seq x y z
N MET A 1 7.62 -1.50 3.26
CA MET A 1 7.45 -2.96 3.38
C MET A 1 7.26 -3.31 4.84
N ASP A 2 6.54 -4.38 5.18
CA ASP A 2 6.47 -4.87 6.55
C ASP A 2 7.85 -5.38 7.00
N MET A 3 8.33 -4.92 8.15
CA MET A 3 9.68 -5.19 8.66
C MET A 3 9.66 -5.41 10.18
N PHE A 4 10.77 -5.90 10.70
CA PHE A 4 10.97 -6.04 12.15
C PHE A 4 10.91 -4.67 12.83
N ASN A 5 10.09 -4.57 13.87
CA ASN A 5 9.97 -3.37 14.69
C ASN A 5 10.32 -3.68 16.15
N TRP A 6 11.62 -3.70 16.47
CA TRP A 6 12.19 -3.73 17.82
C TRP A 6 11.30 -4.38 18.89
N THR A 7 10.73 -3.58 19.79
CA THR A 7 9.91 -4.00 20.92
C THR A 7 8.61 -4.69 20.52
N ASN A 8 8.13 -4.46 19.29
CA ASN A 8 6.90 -5.03 18.74
C ASN A 8 7.15 -6.25 17.84
N GLY A 9 8.41 -6.65 17.61
CA GLY A 9 8.74 -7.74 16.69
C GLY A 9 8.11 -7.54 15.31
N TYR A 10 7.49 -8.60 14.77
CA TYR A 10 6.80 -8.58 13.47
C TYR A 10 5.27 -8.37 13.59
N ASN A 11 4.77 -8.05 14.78
CA ASN A 11 3.33 -7.95 15.03
C ASN A 11 2.70 -6.67 14.45
N LYS A 12 3.50 -5.63 14.22
CA LYS A 12 3.04 -4.36 13.65
C LYS A 12 3.51 -4.22 12.21
N ARG A 13 2.59 -3.80 11.33
CA ARG A 13 2.75 -3.81 9.87
C ARG A 13 2.52 -2.42 9.27
N TYR A 14 3.54 -1.58 9.33
CA TYR A 14 3.46 -0.18 8.87
C TYR A 14 3.79 0.02 7.38
N GLY A 15 4.27 -1.01 6.70
CA GLY A 15 4.72 -0.87 5.32
C GLY A 15 3.56 -0.72 4.33
N LEU A 16 3.83 -0.05 3.21
CA LEU A 16 2.93 -0.02 2.05
C LEU A 16 2.76 -1.39 1.37
N PHE A 17 3.70 -2.31 1.61
CA PHE A 17 3.70 -3.66 1.03
C PHE A 17 3.67 -4.67 2.17
N TYR A 18 2.73 -5.61 2.08
CA TYR A 18 2.72 -6.82 2.90
C TYR A 18 3.81 -7.76 2.42
N VAL A 19 4.48 -8.42 3.37
CA VAL A 19 5.44 -9.50 3.10
C VAL A 19 4.91 -10.77 3.71
N ASP A 20 4.88 -11.81 2.90
CA ASP A 20 4.82 -13.18 3.36
C ASP A 20 6.23 -13.63 3.74
N PHE A 21 6.47 -13.84 5.03
CA PHE A 21 7.80 -14.17 5.53
C PHE A 21 8.23 -15.62 5.20
N GLU A 22 7.29 -16.50 4.84
CA GLU A 22 7.61 -17.89 4.51
C GLU A 22 8.27 -17.99 3.12
N ASN A 23 7.75 -17.23 2.15
CA ASN A 23 8.19 -17.32 0.75
C ASN A 23 8.76 -16.00 0.20
N GLN A 24 8.84 -14.95 1.01
CA GLN A 24 9.34 -13.62 0.67
C GLN A 24 8.55 -12.88 -0.43
N LYS A 25 7.36 -13.38 -0.79
CA LYS A 25 6.46 -12.68 -1.71
C LYS A 25 5.95 -11.40 -1.09
N ARG A 26 5.71 -10.42 -1.96
CA ARG A 26 5.33 -9.07 -1.60
C ARG A 26 4.01 -8.75 -2.28
N TYR A 27 3.13 -8.09 -1.55
CA TYR A 27 1.81 -7.73 -2.01
C TYR A 27 1.57 -6.26 -1.70
N GLU A 28 1.21 -5.49 -2.71
CA GLU A 28 0.83 -4.09 -2.60
C GLU A 28 -0.43 -3.97 -1.72
N LYS A 29 -0.38 -3.12 -0.69
CA LYS A 29 -1.60 -2.74 0.03
C LYS A 29 -2.31 -1.62 -0.74
N LEU A 30 -3.61 -1.43 -0.49
CA LEU A 30 -4.37 -0.30 -1.05
C LEU A 30 -3.68 1.06 -0.79
N LEU A 31 -3.05 1.20 0.37
CA LEU A 31 -2.29 2.41 0.73
C LEU A 31 -1.10 2.67 -0.22
N ALA A 32 -0.49 1.64 -0.81
CA ALA A 32 0.57 1.79 -1.80
C ALA A 32 0.05 2.46 -3.07
N TYR A 33 -1.09 1.99 -3.59
CA TYR A 33 -1.75 2.57 -4.76
C TYR A 33 -2.24 3.99 -4.48
N TRP A 34 -2.81 4.23 -3.30
CA TRP A 34 -3.22 5.57 -2.88
C TRP A 34 -2.02 6.53 -2.85
N TRP A 35 -0.89 6.09 -2.31
CA TRP A 35 0.31 6.92 -2.24
C TRP A 35 0.93 7.16 -3.62
N LEU A 36 0.91 6.17 -4.50
CA LEU A 36 1.28 6.34 -5.90
C LEU A 36 0.42 7.41 -6.58
N GLU A 37 -0.91 7.32 -6.50
CA GLU A 37 -1.80 8.33 -7.09
C GLU A 37 -1.58 9.71 -6.47
N LYS A 38 -1.34 9.76 -5.16
CA LYS A 38 -1.07 11.02 -4.48
C LYS A 38 0.23 11.67 -4.95
N THR A 39 1.28 10.90 -5.20
CA THR A 39 2.57 11.42 -5.70
C THR A 39 2.50 11.97 -7.13
N LYS A 40 1.49 11.58 -7.92
CA LYS A 40 1.25 12.14 -9.26
C LYS A 40 0.62 13.53 -9.23
N GLN A 41 0.19 14.01 -8.06
CA GLN A 41 -0.45 15.30 -7.90
C GLN A 41 0.56 16.35 -7.45
N ASP A 42 0.54 17.53 -8.08
CA ASP A 42 1.42 18.67 -7.69
C ASP A 42 0.99 19.36 -6.38
N ARG A 43 -0.15 18.94 -5.82
CA ARG A 43 -0.79 19.58 -4.66
C ARG A 43 -1.17 18.57 -3.59
N LEU A 44 -0.77 18.85 -2.35
CA LEU A 44 -1.04 18.00 -1.20
C LEU A 44 -2.51 18.06 -0.75
N ASP A 45 -3.24 19.14 -1.04
CA ASP A 45 -4.64 19.31 -0.66
C ASP A 45 -5.62 18.66 -1.66
N THR A 46 -5.18 18.38 -2.88
CA THR A 46 -5.98 17.64 -3.85
C THR A 46 -6.31 16.24 -3.31
N LYS A 47 -7.59 15.86 -3.30
CA LYS A 47 -7.98 14.52 -2.85
C LYS A 47 -7.75 13.51 -3.97
N VAL A 48 -7.31 12.30 -3.62
CA VAL A 48 -7.34 11.16 -4.53
C VAL A 48 -8.80 10.70 -4.64
N ASP A 49 -9.25 10.45 -5.86
CA ASP A 49 -10.56 9.84 -6.13
C ASP A 49 -10.49 8.36 -5.73
N LEU A 50 -11.13 8.01 -4.61
CA LEU A 50 -11.06 6.68 -4.02
C LEU A 50 -11.90 5.66 -4.79
N ASP A 51 -13.05 6.06 -5.32
CA ASP A 51 -13.93 5.16 -6.07
C ASP A 51 -13.24 4.75 -7.38
N LYS A 52 -12.68 5.73 -8.09
CA LYS A 52 -11.88 5.46 -9.28
C LYS A 52 -10.63 4.63 -9.00
N LEU A 53 -9.99 4.85 -7.84
CA LEU A 53 -8.83 4.07 -7.43
C LEU A 53 -9.22 2.60 -7.22
N LEU A 54 -10.30 2.35 -6.48
CA LEU A 54 -10.78 1.00 -6.18
C LEU A 54 -11.18 0.27 -7.45
N ASP A 55 -11.94 0.91 -8.35
CA ASP A 55 -12.30 0.36 -9.65
C ASP A 55 -11.07 -0.09 -10.47
N ASN A 56 -9.99 0.71 -10.44
CA ASN A 56 -8.76 0.39 -11.15
C ASN A 56 -7.98 -0.75 -10.48
N VAL A 57 -7.94 -0.78 -9.15
CA VAL A 57 -7.26 -1.86 -8.41
C VAL A 57 -7.97 -3.19 -8.65
N GLU A 58 -9.30 -3.22 -8.56
CA GLU A 58 -10.10 -4.44 -8.79
C GLU A 58 -9.94 -4.98 -10.21
N LYS A 59 -9.92 -4.10 -11.23
CA LYS A 59 -9.68 -4.49 -12.62
C LYS A 59 -8.29 -5.06 -12.90
N ASN A 60 -7.29 -4.71 -12.10
CA ASN A 60 -5.93 -5.22 -12.26
C ASN A 60 -5.68 -6.52 -11.44
N LEU A 61 -6.62 -6.90 -10.58
CA LEU A 61 -6.56 -8.12 -9.76
C LEU A 61 -7.35 -9.30 -10.38
N LEU A 62 -8.12 -9.06 -11.45
CA LEU A 62 -8.82 -10.04 -12.29
C LEU A 62 -8.07 -10.25 -13.62
#